data_AF-A0A3M1CYE0-F1
#
_entry.id   AF-A0A3M1CYE0-F1
#
_cell.length_a   1.000
_cell.length_b   1.000
_cell.length_c   1.000
_cell.angle_alpha   90.00
_cell.angle_beta   90.00
_cell.angle_gamma   90.00
#
_symmetry.space_group_name_H-M   'P 1'
#
loop_
_entity.id
_entity.type
_entity.pdbx_description
1 polymer ?
#
loop_
_entity_poly.entity_id
_entity_poly.type
_entity_poly.pdbx_seq_one_letter_code
_entity_poly.pdbx_strand_id
1 'polypeptide(L)'
;MTEQQTTPSRLHRLIPQGRSGWLVIIGLVAFAFMLGVWIAGGQSQSESNGAAVQAETAENAGTQLWTCSMHPQIKLPHPGKCPICGMDLIPLESGHNHGEELAPNQIRLSKTAVQLIQIETSPVVRGLAERRVRMVGKIGYDETRLAYITAWVPGRLDRLYADYTGVSIAKGDHMVYMYSPELLSAQEELLQAAASVKKLSNSASTMLRQTAQATLEAARDKLRLYGLTDEQIHEIETTGQTTDHLTIYAPIGGVVVKKEALEG
;
A
#
# COMPACT_ATOMS: atom_id res chain seq x y z
N MET A 1 -7.54 -23.52 -3.81
CA MET A 1 -8.57 -24.01 -2.89
C MET A 1 -8.58 -23.10 -1.68
N THR A 2 -9.78 -22.56 -1.39
CA THR A 2 -10.24 -21.93 -0.13
C THR A 2 -9.60 -20.63 0.36
N GLU A 3 -10.23 -19.52 -0.07
CA GLU A 3 -10.41 -18.27 0.68
C GLU A 3 -11.20 -18.49 1.99
N GLN A 4 -10.82 -17.78 3.05
CA GLN A 4 -11.65 -17.59 4.25
C GLN A 4 -12.29 -16.20 4.25
N GLN A 5 -13.60 -16.22 4.45
CA GLN A 5 -14.52 -15.09 4.47
C GLN A 5 -14.54 -14.40 5.83
N THR A 6 -14.71 -13.08 5.84
CA THR A 6 -15.22 -12.32 6.99
C THR A 6 -16.53 -11.62 6.62
N THR A 7 -17.49 -11.76 7.51
CA THR A 7 -18.90 -11.34 7.45
C THR A 7 -19.11 -9.83 7.58
N PRO A 8 -20.20 -9.26 7.00
CA PRO A 8 -20.79 -8.01 7.48
C PRO A 8 -22.08 -8.22 8.29
N SER A 9 -22.27 -7.29 9.23
CA SER A 9 -23.28 -7.22 10.27
C SER A 9 -24.65 -6.71 9.78
N ARG A 10 -25.70 -7.23 10.43
CA ARG A 10 -27.10 -6.77 10.38
C ARG A 10 -27.22 -5.31 10.81
N LEU A 11 -28.16 -4.56 10.23
CA LEU A 11 -29.12 -3.70 10.95
C LEU A 11 -30.22 -3.14 10.00
N HIS A 12 -31.43 -3.03 10.56
CA HIS A 12 -32.64 -2.34 10.08
C HIS A 12 -33.56 -2.96 9.01
N ARG A 13 -34.45 -3.85 9.48
CA ARG A 13 -35.83 -4.02 8.98
C ARG A 13 -36.77 -3.11 9.77
N LEU A 14 -37.44 -2.15 9.14
CA LEU A 14 -38.74 -1.61 9.58
C LEU A 14 -39.48 -1.03 8.35
N ILE A 15 -40.23 -1.88 7.65
CA ILE A 15 -41.28 -1.46 6.70
C ILE A 15 -42.49 -2.37 6.96
N PRO A 16 -43.66 -1.84 7.37
CA PRO A 16 -44.86 -2.64 7.55
C PRO A 16 -45.45 -3.01 6.17
N GLN A 17 -45.40 -4.30 5.83
CA GLN A 17 -46.09 -4.85 4.66
C GLN A 17 -47.58 -5.04 4.99
N GLY A 18 -48.43 -4.18 4.43
CA GLY A 18 -49.88 -4.34 4.47
C GLY A 18 -50.57 -3.33 3.57
N ARG A 19 -51.44 -3.82 2.65
CA ARG A 19 -52.16 -3.02 1.63
C ARG A 19 -53.04 -1.88 2.20
N SER A 20 -53.25 -1.82 3.51
CA SER A 20 -54.00 -0.74 4.19
C SER A 20 -53.17 0.53 4.43
N GLY A 21 -51.83 0.46 4.46
CA GLY A 21 -50.98 1.63 4.73
C GLY A 21 -50.92 2.64 3.58
N TRP A 22 -51.08 2.17 2.34
CA TRP A 22 -51.02 3.05 1.17
C TRP A 22 -52.28 3.92 1.01
N LEU A 23 -53.44 3.41 1.46
CA LEU A 23 -54.69 4.17 1.46
C LEU A 23 -54.66 5.35 2.45
N VAL A 24 -53.97 5.20 3.59
CA VAL A 24 -53.80 6.28 4.57
C VAL A 24 -52.87 7.38 4.04
N ILE A 25 -51.81 7.01 3.31
CA ILE A 25 -50.87 7.97 2.70
C ILE A 25 -51.55 8.75 1.57
N ILE A 26 -52.36 8.10 0.73
CA ILE A 26 -53.11 8.77 -0.34
C ILE A 26 -54.15 9.74 0.22
N GLY A 27 -54.84 9.37 1.31
CA GLY A 27 -55.78 10.26 2.00
C GLY A 27 -55.11 11.52 2.56
N LEU A 28 -53.91 11.40 3.12
CA LEU A 28 -53.15 12.52 3.69
C LEU A 28 -52.67 13.51 2.61
N VAL A 29 -52.26 13.00 1.43
CA VAL A 29 -51.83 13.84 0.30
C VAL A 29 -53.02 14.57 -0.34
N ALA A 30 -54.18 13.92 -0.46
CA ALA A 30 -55.39 14.57 -0.98
C ALA A 30 -55.91 15.68 -0.07
N PHE A 31 -55.83 15.49 1.26
CA PHE A 31 -56.23 16.51 2.23
C PHE A 31 -55.30 17.74 2.21
N ALA A 32 -53.99 17.54 2.06
CA ALA A 32 -53.02 18.64 1.92
C ALA A 32 -53.25 19.45 0.63
N PHE A 33 -53.64 18.79 -0.46
CA PHE A 33 -53.92 19.47 -1.73
C PHE A 33 -55.23 20.29 -1.67
N MET A 34 -56.28 19.79 -1.01
CA MET A 34 -57.52 20.56 -0.79
C MET A 34 -57.31 21.77 0.12
N LEU A 35 -56.48 21.64 1.17
CA LEU A 35 -56.19 22.75 2.10
C LEU A 35 -55.41 23.89 1.39
N GLY A 36 -54.51 23.55 0.46
CA GLY A 36 -53.73 24.53 -0.30
C GLY A 36 -54.58 25.38 -1.26
N VAL A 37 -55.61 24.79 -1.87
CA VAL A 37 -56.53 25.52 -2.78
C VAL A 37 -57.46 26.45 -2.00
N TRP A 38 -57.78 26.12 -0.73
CA TRP A 38 -58.63 26.96 0.12
C TRP A 38 -57.90 28.22 0.66
N ILE A 39 -56.58 28.14 0.86
CA ILE A 39 -55.75 29.27 1.31
C ILE A 39 -55.41 30.23 0.15
N ALA A 40 -55.35 29.75 -1.09
CA ALA A 40 -55.05 30.58 -2.26
C ALA A 40 -56.27 31.32 -2.85
N GLY A 41 -57.49 31.08 -2.34
CA GLY A 41 -58.74 31.65 -2.86
C GLY A 41 -59.20 32.97 -2.21
N GLY A 42 -58.38 33.60 -1.36
CA GLY A 42 -58.77 34.78 -0.59
C GLY A 42 -57.95 36.03 -0.90
N GLN A 43 -58.65 37.07 -1.37
CA GLN A 43 -58.30 38.50 -1.32
C GLN A 43 -57.61 39.13 -2.54
N SER A 44 -58.51 39.55 -3.43
CA SER A 44 -58.54 40.82 -4.14
C SER A 44 -58.39 42.09 -3.28
N GLN A 45 -57.90 43.15 -3.96
CA GLN A 45 -58.23 44.58 -3.81
C GLN A 45 -57.56 45.47 -2.75
N SER A 46 -57.47 46.74 -3.18
CA SER A 46 -57.15 47.99 -2.48
C SER A 46 -55.65 48.27 -2.23
N GLU A 47 -55.13 49.48 -2.44
CA GLU A 47 -55.81 50.76 -2.48
C GLU A 47 -54.96 51.86 -3.16
N SER A 48 -55.68 52.74 -3.83
CA SER A 48 -55.29 54.03 -4.39
C SER A 48 -54.85 55.02 -3.31
N ASN A 49 -53.81 55.81 -3.59
CA ASN A 49 -53.81 57.21 -3.19
C ASN A 49 -53.05 58.07 -4.20
N GLY A 50 -53.78 59.02 -4.79
CA GLY A 50 -53.26 59.99 -5.73
C GLY A 50 -52.54 61.12 -5.02
N ALA A 51 -51.46 61.57 -5.64
CA ALA A 51 -51.00 62.95 -5.55
C ALA A 51 -50.60 63.36 -6.97
N ALA A 52 -51.46 64.17 -7.58
CA ALA A 52 -51.23 64.78 -8.87
C ALA A 52 -50.02 65.72 -8.80
N VAL A 53 -48.98 65.42 -9.58
CA VAL A 53 -48.00 66.40 -10.03
C VAL A 53 -47.80 66.18 -11.52
N GLN A 54 -47.81 67.29 -12.23
CA GLN A 54 -48.04 67.42 -13.65
C GLN A 54 -47.01 66.69 -14.52
N ALA A 55 -47.53 66.22 -15.65
CA ALA A 55 -46.81 65.55 -16.70
C ALA A 55 -45.80 66.48 -17.39
N GLU A 56 -44.54 66.03 -17.43
CA GLU A 56 -43.65 66.26 -18.57
C GLU A 56 -43.18 64.89 -19.06
N THR A 57 -43.80 64.44 -20.14
CA THR A 57 -43.39 63.32 -20.98
C THR A 57 -41.96 63.53 -21.47
N ALA A 58 -41.01 62.80 -20.89
CA ALA A 58 -39.79 62.41 -21.58
C ALA A 58 -39.95 60.94 -21.99
N GLU A 59 -40.16 60.73 -23.28
CA GLU A 59 -40.25 59.43 -23.92
C GLU A 59 -39.08 58.52 -23.51
N ASN A 60 -39.44 57.41 -22.89
CA ASN A 60 -38.62 56.21 -22.85
C ASN A 60 -38.63 55.61 -24.27
N ALA A 61 -37.79 56.16 -25.15
CA ALA A 61 -37.48 55.53 -26.42
C ALA A 61 -36.50 54.40 -26.15
N GLY A 62 -37.00 53.16 -26.11
CA GLY A 62 -36.16 51.98 -26.20
C GLY A 62 -35.38 52.02 -27.51
N THR A 63 -34.14 52.50 -27.46
CA THR A 63 -33.29 52.61 -28.65
C THR A 63 -32.95 51.20 -29.13
N GLN A 64 -33.64 50.74 -30.18
CA GLN A 64 -33.32 49.49 -30.88
C GLN A 64 -31.88 49.59 -31.41
N LEU A 65 -30.94 48.82 -30.84
CA LEU A 65 -29.58 48.74 -31.38
C LEU A 65 -29.53 47.78 -32.56
N TRP A 66 -28.66 48.08 -33.53
CA TRP A 66 -28.46 47.33 -34.76
C TRP A 66 -27.00 46.86 -34.86
N THR A 67 -26.77 45.64 -35.35
CA THR A 67 -25.43 45.05 -35.47
C THR A 67 -25.22 44.32 -36.80
N CYS A 68 -23.96 44.13 -37.20
CA CYS A 68 -23.58 43.47 -38.45
C CYS A 68 -23.22 42.00 -38.20
N SER A 69 -23.76 41.05 -38.99
CA SER A 69 -23.54 39.60 -38.82
C SER A 69 -22.07 39.18 -38.81
N MET A 70 -21.22 39.86 -39.61
CA MET A 70 -19.78 39.58 -39.65
C MET A 70 -18.92 40.44 -38.72
N HIS A 71 -19.44 41.54 -38.19
CA HIS A 71 -18.70 42.43 -37.28
C HIS A 71 -19.58 42.77 -36.06
N PRO A 72 -19.80 41.81 -35.14
CA PRO A 72 -20.74 41.95 -34.02
C PRO A 72 -20.33 43.02 -32.99
N GLN A 73 -19.10 43.54 -33.11
CA GLN A 73 -18.58 44.63 -32.28
C GLN A 73 -19.17 46.00 -32.64
N ILE A 74 -19.71 46.17 -33.85
CA ILE A 74 -20.40 47.41 -34.26
C ILE A 74 -21.84 47.35 -33.79
N LYS A 75 -22.21 48.30 -32.93
CA LYS A 75 -23.56 48.48 -32.40
C LYS A 75 -23.98 49.93 -32.62
N LEU A 76 -24.94 50.16 -33.51
CA LEU A 76 -25.42 51.49 -33.89
C LEU A 76 -26.90 51.64 -33.50
N PRO A 77 -27.37 52.84 -33.10
CA PRO A 77 -28.75 53.05 -32.67
C PRO A 77 -29.76 53.16 -33.83
N HIS A 78 -29.31 53.04 -35.08
CA HIS A 78 -30.13 53.22 -36.28
C HIS A 78 -29.85 52.12 -37.32
N PRO A 79 -30.84 51.76 -38.17
CA PRO A 79 -30.59 50.90 -39.32
C PRO A 79 -29.63 51.57 -40.31
N GLY A 80 -28.84 50.79 -41.02
CA GLY A 80 -27.86 51.31 -41.98
C GLY A 80 -26.88 50.27 -42.50
N LYS A 81 -25.88 50.75 -43.24
CA LYS A 81 -24.78 49.92 -43.76
C LYS A 81 -23.66 49.87 -42.73
N CYS A 82 -23.07 48.69 -42.54
CA CYS A 82 -21.91 48.51 -41.68
C CYS A 82 -20.70 49.30 -42.24
N PRO A 83 -20.06 50.20 -41.48
CA PRO A 83 -18.94 51.01 -41.97
C PRO A 83 -17.67 50.21 -42.29
N ILE A 84 -17.55 48.97 -41.81
CA ILE A 84 -16.40 48.10 -42.12
C ILE A 84 -16.60 47.32 -43.41
N CYS A 85 -17.79 46.76 -43.63
CA CYS A 85 -18.01 45.77 -44.70
C CYS A 85 -19.16 46.10 -45.64
N GLY A 86 -19.87 47.20 -45.43
CA GLY A 86 -20.93 47.67 -46.31
C GLY A 86 -22.20 46.81 -46.36
N MET A 87 -22.31 45.77 -45.53
CA MET A 87 -23.54 44.96 -45.43
C MET A 87 -24.59 45.62 -44.53
N ASP A 88 -25.87 45.32 -44.75
CA ASP A 88 -26.97 45.90 -43.99
C ASP A 88 -26.97 45.42 -42.53
N LEU A 89 -27.18 46.34 -41.60
CA LEU A 89 -27.27 46.06 -40.18
C LEU A 89 -28.61 45.40 -39.86
N ILE A 90 -28.58 44.45 -38.93
CA ILE A 90 -29.71 43.65 -38.47
C ILE A 90 -30.09 44.10 -37.05
N PRO A 91 -31.38 44.19 -36.67
CA PRO A 91 -31.77 44.62 -35.34
C PRO A 91 -31.26 43.62 -34.31
N LEU A 92 -30.54 44.11 -33.30
CA LEU A 92 -30.11 43.33 -32.15
C LEU A 92 -31.28 43.24 -31.18
N GLU A 93 -31.78 42.02 -30.95
CA GLU A 93 -32.74 41.79 -29.87
C GLU A 93 -32.06 42.11 -28.54
N SER A 94 -32.43 43.24 -27.95
CA SER A 94 -32.07 43.57 -26.58
C SER A 94 -32.86 42.65 -25.67
N GLY A 95 -32.28 41.49 -25.37
CA GLY A 95 -32.79 40.52 -24.40
C GLY A 95 -32.74 41.08 -22.97
N HIS A 96 -33.49 42.16 -22.73
CA HIS A 96 -33.79 42.72 -21.44
C HIS A 96 -34.97 41.96 -20.83
N ASN A 97 -34.75 40.68 -20.50
CA ASN A 97 -35.56 40.03 -19.47
C ASN A 97 -35.08 40.58 -18.12
N HIS A 98 -35.47 41.82 -17.81
CA HIS A 98 -35.34 42.43 -16.48
C HIS A 98 -36.32 41.75 -15.52
N GLY A 99 -35.95 40.58 -15.01
CA GLY A 99 -36.76 39.86 -14.01
C GLY A 99 -35.95 39.12 -12.93
N GLU A 100 -34.65 38.89 -13.13
CA GLU A 100 -33.78 38.29 -12.12
C GLU A 100 -32.46 39.01 -12.11
N GLU A 101 -32.24 39.81 -11.07
CA GLU A 101 -30.94 40.36 -10.75
C GLU A 101 -29.98 39.20 -10.44
N LEU A 102 -28.91 39.10 -11.24
CA LEU A 102 -27.91 38.04 -11.07
C LEU A 102 -27.25 38.22 -9.69
N ALA A 103 -27.07 37.11 -8.97
CA ALA A 103 -26.29 37.16 -7.74
C ALA A 103 -24.87 37.66 -8.05
N PRO A 104 -24.17 38.32 -7.09
CA PRO A 104 -22.83 38.89 -7.32
C PRO A 104 -21.78 37.88 -7.85
N ASN A 105 -22.02 36.58 -7.68
CA ASN A 105 -21.19 35.46 -8.11
C ASN A 105 -21.77 34.66 -9.29
N GLN A 106 -22.70 35.24 -10.07
CA GLN A 106 -23.30 34.60 -11.24
C GLN A 106 -23.01 35.38 -12.52
N ILE A 107 -22.53 34.69 -13.55
CA ILE A 107 -22.34 35.23 -14.89
C ILE A 107 -23.27 34.50 -15.84
N ARG A 108 -24.01 35.24 -16.66
CA ARG A 108 -24.92 34.69 -17.67
C ARG A 108 -24.32 34.90 -19.06
N LEU A 109 -24.19 33.82 -19.82
CA LEU A 109 -23.69 33.84 -21.19
C LEU A 109 -24.83 33.67 -22.19
N SER A 110 -24.69 34.27 -23.38
CA SER A 110 -25.62 34.05 -24.49
C SER A 110 -25.38 32.68 -25.14
N LYS A 111 -26.41 32.13 -25.81
CA LYS A 111 -26.31 30.81 -26.46
C LYS A 111 -25.16 30.76 -27.48
N THR A 112 -24.98 31.82 -28.25
CA THR A 112 -23.87 31.95 -29.21
C THR A 112 -22.52 32.00 -28.51
N ALA A 113 -22.42 32.71 -27.38
CA ALA A 113 -21.18 32.74 -26.60
C ALA A 113 -20.82 31.36 -26.04
N VAL A 114 -21.78 30.61 -25.52
CA VAL A 114 -21.55 29.23 -25.04
C VAL A 114 -21.05 28.32 -26.17
N GLN A 115 -21.64 28.44 -27.38
CA GLN A 115 -21.24 27.64 -28.54
C GLN A 115 -19.83 27.97 -29.07
N LEU A 116 -19.43 29.24 -29.03
CA LEU A 116 -18.10 29.67 -29.45
C LEU A 116 -17.01 29.27 -28.43
N ILE A 117 -17.33 29.23 -27.14
CA ILE A 117 -16.37 29.03 -26.05
C ILE A 117 -16.10 27.53 -25.76
N GLN A 118 -16.90 26.60 -26.29
CA GLN A 118 -16.70 25.14 -26.18
C GLN A 118 -16.47 24.65 -24.73
N ILE A 119 -17.33 25.08 -23.82
CA ILE A 119 -17.20 24.74 -22.39
C ILE A 119 -17.45 23.24 -22.19
N GLU A 120 -16.47 22.54 -21.62
CA GLU A 120 -16.61 21.17 -21.12
C GLU A 120 -16.87 21.19 -19.61
N THR A 121 -17.86 20.40 -19.17
CA THR A 121 -18.18 20.25 -17.74
C THR A 121 -18.18 18.78 -17.35
N SER A 122 -17.83 18.51 -16.08
CA SER A 122 -17.88 17.16 -15.51
C SER A 122 -18.54 17.23 -14.13
N PRO A 123 -19.47 16.32 -13.78
CA PRO A 123 -20.14 16.34 -12.49
C PRO A 123 -19.17 16.06 -11.35
N VAL A 124 -19.34 16.78 -10.23
CA VAL A 124 -18.55 16.55 -9.02
C VAL A 124 -19.04 15.26 -8.36
N VAL A 125 -18.15 14.27 -8.25
CA VAL A 125 -18.40 13.00 -7.56
C VAL A 125 -17.42 12.82 -6.41
N ARG A 126 -17.87 12.21 -5.32
CA ARG A 126 -17.00 11.76 -4.22
C ARG A 126 -16.56 10.33 -4.49
N GLY A 127 -15.26 10.04 -4.36
CA GLY A 127 -14.70 8.70 -4.58
C GLY A 127 -13.29 8.57 -4.01
N LEU A 128 -12.79 7.33 -3.95
CA LEU A 128 -11.40 7.05 -3.56
C LEU A 128 -10.46 7.45 -4.71
N ALA A 129 -9.44 8.24 -4.40
CA ALA A 129 -8.41 8.60 -5.37
C ALA A 129 -7.37 7.48 -5.44
N GLU A 130 -7.42 6.67 -6.48
CA GLU A 130 -6.41 5.63 -6.73
C GLU A 130 -5.32 6.16 -7.67
N ARG A 131 -4.06 6.01 -7.27
CA ARG A 131 -2.91 6.30 -8.13
C ARG A 131 -2.06 5.05 -8.30
N ARG A 132 -2.00 4.54 -9.53
CA ARG A 132 -1.07 3.47 -9.89
C ARG A 132 0.34 4.02 -10.01
N VAL A 133 1.24 3.54 -9.16
CA VAL A 133 2.68 3.86 -9.20
C VAL A 133 3.42 2.64 -9.73
N ARG A 134 4.30 2.85 -10.72
CA ARG A 134 5.21 1.80 -11.20
C ARG A 134 6.50 1.87 -10.39
N MET A 135 6.88 0.74 -9.80
CA MET A 135 8.09 0.60 -9.02
C MET A 135 8.96 -0.52 -9.61
N VAL A 136 10.26 -0.47 -9.32
CA VAL A 136 11.19 -1.55 -9.62
C VAL A 136 11.56 -2.26 -8.33
N GLY A 137 11.78 -3.57 -8.40
CA GLY A 137 12.21 -4.40 -7.29
C GLY A 137 13.50 -5.14 -7.63
N LYS A 138 14.17 -5.67 -6.59
CA LYS A 138 15.32 -6.57 -6.74
C LYS A 138 14.93 -7.94 -6.20
N ILE A 139 15.40 -9.01 -6.85
CA ILE A 139 15.29 -10.36 -6.32
C ILE A 139 16.46 -10.56 -5.35
N GLY A 140 16.14 -10.72 -4.06
CA GLY A 140 17.10 -11.01 -3.01
C GLY A 140 17.23 -12.51 -2.77
N TYR A 141 18.23 -12.89 -1.97
CA TYR A 141 18.29 -14.24 -1.43
C TYR A 141 17.20 -14.45 -0.38
N ASP A 142 16.70 -15.67 -0.30
CA ASP A 142 15.78 -16.08 0.74
C ASP A 142 16.55 -16.34 2.03
N GLU A 143 16.50 -15.38 2.96
CA GLU A 143 17.24 -15.43 4.23
C GLU A 143 16.88 -16.66 5.07
N THR A 144 15.69 -17.25 4.89
CA THR A 144 15.29 -18.48 5.59
C THR A 144 16.03 -19.73 5.11
N ARG A 145 16.69 -19.64 3.95
CA ARG A 145 17.49 -20.71 3.33
C ARG A 145 18.97 -20.36 3.24
N LEU A 146 19.42 -19.34 3.98
CA LEU A 146 20.84 -19.04 4.13
C LEU A 146 21.41 -19.81 5.31
N ALA A 147 22.58 -20.42 5.10
CA ALA A 147 23.37 -21.00 6.16
C ALA A 147 24.78 -20.39 6.12
N TYR A 148 25.38 -20.26 7.30
CA TYR A 148 26.71 -19.72 7.49
C TYR A 148 27.58 -20.78 8.12
N ILE A 149 28.83 -20.85 7.66
CA ILE A 149 29.86 -21.69 8.26
C ILE A 149 30.86 -20.75 8.92
N THR A 150 31.03 -20.90 10.23
CA THR A 150 31.94 -20.09 11.05
C THR A 150 33.04 -20.98 11.61
N ALA A 151 34.22 -20.43 11.87
CA ALA A 151 35.26 -21.13 12.60
C ALA A 151 34.90 -21.16 14.10
N TRP A 152 34.65 -22.36 14.65
CA TRP A 152 34.46 -22.54 16.09
C TRP A 152 35.78 -22.53 16.87
N VAL A 153 36.88 -22.90 16.20
CA VAL A 153 38.24 -22.91 16.74
C VAL A 153 39.18 -22.18 15.78
N PRO A 154 40.20 -21.49 16.31
CA PRO A 154 41.26 -20.93 15.48
C PRO A 154 42.09 -22.05 14.86
N GLY A 155 42.56 -21.78 13.65
CA GLY A 155 43.39 -22.71 12.89
C GLY A 155 43.74 -22.16 11.53
N ARG A 156 44.57 -22.92 10.81
CA ARG A 156 44.97 -22.59 9.43
C ARG A 156 44.15 -23.42 8.46
N LEU A 157 43.74 -22.81 7.36
CA LEU A 157 42.98 -23.51 6.32
C LEU A 157 43.94 -24.16 5.34
N ASP A 158 44.20 -25.44 5.55
CA ASP A 158 45.14 -26.21 4.73
C ASP A 158 44.54 -26.58 3.37
N ARG A 159 43.21 -26.78 3.30
CA ARG A 159 42.51 -26.95 2.02
C ARG A 159 41.10 -26.38 2.04
N LEU A 160 40.76 -25.64 0.99
CA LEU A 160 39.41 -25.11 0.78
C LEU A 160 38.75 -25.82 -0.41
N TYR A 161 37.77 -26.70 -0.16
CA TYR A 161 37.08 -27.42 -1.22
C TYR A 161 36.05 -26.55 -1.95
N ALA A 162 35.42 -25.62 -1.23
CA ALA A 162 34.52 -24.60 -1.78
C ALA A 162 35.29 -23.28 -2.01
N ASP A 163 36.09 -23.26 -3.07
CA ASP A 163 37.11 -22.24 -3.33
C ASP A 163 36.61 -21.01 -4.12
N TYR A 164 35.41 -21.03 -4.70
CA TYR A 164 34.81 -19.87 -5.39
C TYR A 164 33.29 -19.74 -5.15
N THR A 165 32.75 -18.55 -5.42
CA THR A 165 31.31 -18.28 -5.36
C THR A 165 30.60 -18.83 -6.60
N GLY A 166 29.43 -19.42 -6.42
CA GLY A 166 28.67 -20.08 -7.49
C GLY A 166 28.84 -21.61 -7.55
N VAL A 167 29.74 -22.19 -6.75
CA VAL A 167 29.86 -23.65 -6.60
C VAL A 167 28.54 -24.20 -6.05
N SER A 168 28.04 -25.26 -6.66
CA SER A 168 26.92 -26.04 -6.13
C SER A 168 27.45 -27.11 -5.18
N ILE A 169 26.82 -27.24 -4.01
CA ILE A 169 27.19 -28.19 -2.96
C ILE A 169 25.95 -28.98 -2.51
N ALA A 170 26.15 -30.25 -2.16
CA ALA A 170 25.18 -31.07 -1.46
C ALA A 170 25.37 -30.94 0.06
N LYS A 171 24.32 -31.30 0.82
CA LYS A 171 24.41 -31.39 2.28
C LYS A 171 25.41 -32.49 2.64
N GLY A 172 26.35 -32.19 3.54
CA GLY A 172 27.40 -33.11 3.95
C GLY A 172 28.65 -33.07 3.07
N ASP A 173 28.70 -32.24 2.03
CA ASP A 173 29.92 -32.08 1.25
C ASP A 173 31.05 -31.48 2.09
N HIS A 174 32.28 -31.85 1.76
CA HIS A 174 33.47 -31.33 2.43
C HIS A 174 33.66 -29.87 2.00
N MET A 175 33.71 -28.96 2.95
CA MET A 175 33.84 -27.52 2.67
C MET A 175 35.27 -27.04 2.90
N VAL A 176 35.84 -27.42 4.04
CA VAL A 176 37.14 -26.95 4.52
C VAL A 176 37.86 -28.09 5.22
N TYR A 177 39.16 -28.22 4.98
CA TYR A 177 40.09 -29.01 5.77
C TYR A 177 41.03 -28.05 6.49
N MET A 178 40.97 -28.01 7.83
CA MET A 178 41.75 -27.06 8.62
C MET A 178 42.60 -27.76 9.67
N TYR A 179 43.80 -27.24 9.89
CA TYR A 179 44.68 -27.61 10.99
C TYR A 179 44.34 -26.75 12.22
N SER A 180 44.16 -27.36 13.39
CA SER A 180 43.95 -26.63 14.65
C SER A 180 44.70 -27.28 15.82
N PRO A 181 45.70 -26.60 16.40
CA PRO A 181 46.41 -27.13 17.57
C PRO A 181 45.53 -27.18 18.82
N GLU A 182 44.58 -26.25 18.95
CA GLU A 182 43.65 -26.22 20.09
C GLU A 182 42.70 -27.42 20.07
N LEU A 183 42.31 -27.85 18.88
CA LEU A 183 41.48 -29.04 18.72
C LEU A 183 42.26 -30.30 19.12
N LEU A 184 43.52 -30.42 18.70
CA LEU A 184 44.39 -31.54 19.09
C LEU A 184 44.48 -31.66 20.62
N SER A 185 44.78 -30.55 21.31
CA SER A 185 44.85 -30.54 22.79
C SER A 185 43.52 -30.90 23.44
N ALA A 186 42.38 -30.45 22.89
CA ALA A 186 41.06 -30.81 23.42
C ALA A 186 40.73 -32.30 23.25
N GLN A 187 41.18 -32.93 22.16
CA GLN A 187 41.02 -34.38 21.97
C GLN A 187 41.89 -35.19 22.94
N GLU A 188 43.13 -34.77 23.19
CA GLU A 188 43.99 -35.40 24.20
C GLU A 188 43.37 -35.33 25.60
N GLU A 189 42.76 -34.20 25.94
CA GLU A 189 42.01 -34.00 27.19
C GLU A 189 40.82 -34.98 27.31
N LEU A 190 40.04 -35.17 26.23
CA LEU A 190 38.97 -36.17 26.17
C LEU A 190 39.52 -37.59 26.40
N LEU A 191 40.58 -37.97 25.70
CA LEU A 191 41.17 -39.30 25.82
C LEU A 191 41.72 -39.56 27.22
N GLN A 192 42.34 -38.56 27.84
CA GLN A 192 42.81 -38.64 29.22
C GLN A 192 41.65 -38.79 30.22
N ALA A 193 40.58 -38.04 30.04
CA ALA A 193 39.37 -38.17 30.86
C ALA A 193 38.72 -39.55 30.70
N ALA A 194 38.60 -40.03 29.45
CA ALA A 194 38.06 -41.36 29.14
C ALA A 194 38.93 -42.49 29.73
N ALA A 195 40.25 -42.36 29.63
CA ALA A 195 41.19 -43.30 30.24
C ALA A 195 41.09 -43.30 31.77
N SER A 196 40.84 -42.13 32.39
CA SER A 196 40.68 -42.01 33.84
C SER A 196 39.41 -42.73 34.32
N VAL A 197 38.30 -42.60 33.58
CA VAL A 197 37.06 -43.36 33.84
C VAL A 197 37.29 -44.86 33.65
N LYS A 198 37.98 -45.30 32.59
CA LYS A 198 38.28 -46.72 32.33
C LYS A 198 39.19 -47.35 33.41
N LYS A 199 40.14 -46.59 33.97
CA LYS A 199 41.09 -47.07 35.00
C LYS A 199 40.46 -47.16 36.40
N LEU A 200 39.33 -46.51 36.64
CA LEU A 200 38.64 -46.57 37.92
C LEU A 200 38.00 -47.95 38.12
N SER A 201 38.47 -48.68 39.11
CA SER A 201 37.87 -49.96 39.50
C SER A 201 36.53 -49.77 40.23
N ASN A 202 35.72 -50.82 40.29
CA ASN A 202 34.47 -50.85 41.08
C ASN A 202 34.69 -50.57 42.59
N SER A 203 35.94 -50.65 43.05
CA SER A 203 36.37 -50.36 44.43
C SER A 203 36.58 -48.86 44.69
N ALA A 204 36.62 -48.01 43.66
CA ALA A 204 36.78 -46.57 43.81
C ALA A 204 35.55 -45.95 44.51
N SER A 205 35.76 -44.88 45.30
CA SER A 205 34.67 -44.18 45.97
C SER A 205 33.63 -43.66 44.96
N THR A 206 32.37 -43.59 45.38
CA THR A 206 31.26 -43.10 44.55
C THR A 206 31.51 -41.68 44.05
N MET A 207 32.03 -40.83 44.94
CA MET A 207 32.43 -39.46 44.61
C MET A 207 33.49 -39.41 43.52
N LEU A 208 34.53 -40.25 43.58
CA LEU A 208 35.60 -40.24 42.58
C LEU A 208 35.11 -40.67 41.19
N ARG A 209 34.22 -41.67 41.14
CA ARG A 209 33.57 -42.09 39.89
C ARG A 209 32.71 -40.98 39.29
N GLN A 210 31.92 -40.29 40.12
CA GLN A 210 31.09 -39.17 39.68
C GLN A 210 31.94 -38.02 39.14
N THR A 211 33.02 -37.65 39.83
CA THR A 211 33.93 -36.59 39.36
C THR A 211 34.56 -36.96 38.03
N ALA A 212 35.06 -38.18 37.87
CA ALA A 212 35.67 -38.62 36.60
C ALA A 212 34.67 -38.64 35.44
N GLN A 213 33.43 -39.07 35.69
CA GLN A 213 32.35 -39.00 34.70
C GLN A 213 32.01 -37.56 34.31
N ALA A 214 31.94 -36.65 35.29
CA ALA A 214 31.70 -35.23 35.02
C ALA A 214 32.83 -34.59 34.20
N THR A 215 34.09 -34.95 34.47
CA THR A 215 35.24 -34.49 33.67
C THR A 215 35.19 -35.01 32.24
N LEU A 216 34.80 -36.28 32.04
CA LEU A 216 34.62 -36.85 30.71
C LEU A 216 33.52 -36.10 29.93
N GLU A 217 32.38 -35.84 30.56
CA GLU A 217 31.29 -35.12 29.90
C GLU A 217 31.67 -33.67 29.56
N ALA A 218 32.38 -32.99 30.46
CA ALA A 218 32.89 -31.64 30.19
C ALA A 218 33.86 -31.60 28.99
N ALA A 219 34.70 -32.63 28.83
CA ALA A 219 35.58 -32.75 27.67
C ALA A 219 34.80 -33.00 26.37
N ARG A 220 33.72 -33.79 26.41
CA ARG A 220 32.80 -33.97 25.26
C ARG A 220 32.11 -32.68 24.88
N ASP A 221 31.56 -31.97 25.86
CA ASP A 221 30.88 -30.69 25.65
C ASP A 221 31.81 -29.66 25.03
N LYS A 222 33.07 -29.61 25.46
CA LYS A 222 34.09 -28.75 24.85
C LYS A 222 34.26 -29.03 23.35
N LEU A 223 34.34 -30.29 22.94
CA LEU A 223 34.44 -30.67 21.53
C LEU A 223 33.16 -30.39 20.73
N ARG A 224 31.98 -30.55 21.34
CA ARG A 224 30.70 -30.14 20.73
C ARG A 224 30.66 -28.63 20.47
N LEU A 225 31.13 -27.84 21.43
CA LEU A 225 31.24 -26.38 21.27
C LEU A 225 32.25 -25.99 20.18
N TYR A 226 33.25 -26.83 19.93
CA TYR A 226 34.20 -26.70 18.82
C TYR A 226 33.64 -27.20 17.48
N GLY A 227 32.38 -27.62 17.45
CA GLY A 227 31.66 -27.97 16.22
C GLY A 227 31.79 -29.43 15.80
N LEU A 228 32.36 -30.31 16.63
CA LEU A 228 32.42 -31.74 16.35
C LEU A 228 31.04 -32.37 16.57
N THR A 229 30.71 -33.32 15.69
CA THR A 229 29.50 -34.14 15.80
C THR A 229 29.68 -35.21 16.88
N ASP A 230 28.57 -35.70 17.46
CA ASP A 230 28.62 -36.77 18.45
C ASP A 230 29.23 -38.06 17.85
N GLU A 231 29.04 -38.30 16.56
CA GLU A 231 29.66 -39.41 15.83
C GLU A 231 31.19 -39.28 15.80
N GLN A 232 31.72 -38.10 15.48
CA GLN A 232 33.16 -37.84 15.46
C GLN A 232 33.77 -37.96 16.87
N ILE A 233 33.07 -37.46 17.90
CA ILE A 233 33.53 -37.57 19.30
C ILE A 233 33.58 -39.05 19.69
N HIS A 234 32.57 -39.83 19.34
CA HIS A 234 32.54 -41.27 19.64
C HIS A 234 33.64 -42.04 18.88
N GLU A 235 33.94 -41.67 17.64
CA GLU A 235 35.04 -42.23 16.86
C GLU A 235 36.40 -41.98 17.54
N ILE A 236 36.64 -40.77 18.06
CA ILE A 236 37.86 -40.45 18.81
C ILE A 236 37.97 -41.30 20.08
N GLU A 237 36.88 -41.44 20.86
CA GLU A 237 36.87 -42.25 22.09
C GLU A 237 37.12 -43.75 21.85
N THR A 238 36.64 -44.27 20.71
CA THR A 238 36.72 -45.69 20.35
C THR A 238 38.06 -46.03 19.70
N THR A 239 38.54 -45.19 18.78
CA THR A 239 39.84 -45.38 18.12
C THR A 239 41.01 -45.05 19.04
N GLY A 240 40.82 -44.11 19.97
CA GLY A 240 41.88 -43.59 20.83
C GLY A 240 42.95 -42.81 20.07
N GLN A 241 42.66 -42.37 18.85
CA GLN A 241 43.57 -41.59 18.01
C GLN A 241 43.12 -40.14 17.98
N THR A 242 44.06 -39.23 18.14
CA THR A 242 43.82 -37.80 17.94
C THR A 242 44.20 -37.41 16.52
N THR A 243 43.53 -36.38 16.00
CA THR A 243 43.87 -35.75 14.73
C THR A 243 44.06 -34.26 14.93
N ASP A 244 45.06 -33.71 14.24
CA ASP A 244 45.37 -32.30 14.19
C ASP A 244 44.57 -31.54 13.12
N HIS A 245 43.80 -32.26 12.30
CA HIS A 245 42.97 -31.70 11.25
C HIS A 245 41.48 -31.98 11.43
N LEU A 246 40.65 -31.03 11.01
CA LEU A 246 39.19 -31.16 11.00
C LEU A 246 38.65 -30.87 9.61
N THR A 247 37.73 -31.71 9.16
CA THR A 247 36.89 -31.40 7.99
C THR A 247 35.58 -30.80 8.45
N ILE A 248 35.28 -29.60 7.95
CA ILE A 248 33.98 -28.95 8.15
C ILE A 248 33.08 -29.29 6.95
N TYR A 249 31.86 -29.71 7.25
CA TYR A 249 30.87 -30.16 6.26
C TYR A 249 29.77 -29.13 6.00
N ALA A 250 29.14 -29.23 4.83
CA ALA A 250 28.00 -28.39 4.47
C ALA A 250 26.74 -28.73 5.30
N PRO A 251 26.15 -27.78 6.07
CA PRO A 251 24.94 -28.05 6.86
C PRO A 251 23.68 -28.20 6.00
N ILE A 252 23.65 -27.53 4.84
CA ILE A 252 22.58 -27.59 3.83
C ILE A 252 23.19 -27.66 2.43
N GLY A 253 22.43 -28.19 1.48
CA GLY A 253 22.78 -28.12 0.06
C GLY A 253 22.34 -26.79 -0.55
N GLY A 254 23.05 -26.32 -1.58
CA GLY A 254 22.77 -25.05 -2.22
C GLY A 254 23.93 -24.55 -3.06
N VAL A 255 24.02 -23.22 -3.22
CA VAL A 255 25.09 -22.56 -3.97
C VAL A 255 25.86 -21.63 -3.04
N VAL A 256 27.19 -21.64 -3.13
CA VAL A 256 28.06 -20.77 -2.35
C VAL A 256 27.88 -19.32 -2.83
N VAL A 257 27.20 -18.50 -2.02
CA VAL A 257 26.93 -17.09 -2.36
C VAL A 257 28.06 -16.14 -1.95
N LYS A 258 28.84 -16.51 -0.93
CA LYS A 258 29.91 -15.68 -0.38
C LYS A 258 31.04 -16.57 0.15
N LYS A 259 32.29 -16.15 -0.08
CA LYS A 259 33.50 -16.78 0.44
C LYS A 259 34.42 -15.70 1.00
N GLU A 260 34.66 -15.73 2.30
CA GLU A 260 35.51 -14.75 2.99
C GLU A 260 36.89 -15.29 3.35
N ALA A 261 37.04 -16.62 3.39
CA ALA A 261 38.28 -17.29 3.75
C ALA A 261 39.09 -17.70 2.51
N LEU A 262 40.41 -17.80 2.70
CA LEU A 262 41.38 -18.25 1.69
C LEU A 262 42.18 -19.42 2.26
N GLU A 263 42.65 -20.27 1.36
CA GLU A 263 43.60 -21.35 1.69
C GLU A 263 44.99 -20.76 1.98
N GLY A 264 45.69 -21.34 2.95
CA GLY A 264 46.98 -20.87 3.47
C GLY A 264 46.90 -20.13 4.81
#